data_AF-A0A7Y4F1T6-F1
#
_entry.id   AF-A0A7Y4F1T6-F1
#
_cell.length_a   1.000
_cell.length_b   1.000
_cell.length_c   1.000
_cell.angle_alpha   90.00
_cell.angle_beta   90.00
_cell.angle_gamma   90.00
#
_symmetry.space_group_name_H-M   'P 1'
#
loop_
_entity.id
_entity.type
_entity.pdbx_description
1 polymer ?
#
loop_
_entity_poly.entity_id
_entity_poly.type
_entity_poly.pdbx_seq_one_letter_code
_entity_poly.pdbx_strand_id
1 'polypeptide(L)'
;MGFIYAKELKTKFSVYGHFYDLKIKNETFKCRSVLEIVSKSVGDIASSKPCTLVVMMNPGSSKPLSADYVPKTYSIDQIMSNSWEKEIVSTRPDNAQYQIMRLMLLNEWKHVRVINLSDLRNGNSGKFSTEFQKAKTLDNSNPHSLTHKDRRCELKQYCSESKTVIVAWGSTAVLRESAKTFLKQVPNVKGLPLESPWFRYPSPYNKQQKLDWLESMNAELNT
;
A
#
# COMPACT_ATOMS: atom_id res chain seq x y z
N MET A 1 -5.75 -19.99 -14.12
CA MET A 1 -7.06 -19.41 -13.73
C MET A 1 -7.46 -18.35 -14.76
N GLY A 2 -8.74 -18.19 -15.10
CA GLY A 2 -9.19 -17.11 -15.98
C GLY A 2 -8.99 -15.71 -15.35
N PHE A 3 -8.82 -14.66 -16.17
CA PHE A 3 -8.66 -13.30 -15.66
C PHE A 3 -9.98 -12.74 -15.13
N ILE A 4 -10.10 -12.62 -13.81
CA ILE A 4 -11.28 -12.07 -13.14
C ILE A 4 -11.31 -10.55 -13.29
N TYR A 5 -12.39 -9.98 -13.83
CA TYR A 5 -12.48 -8.54 -14.07
C TYR A 5 -12.91 -7.76 -12.82
N ALA A 6 -12.61 -6.46 -12.82
CA ALA A 6 -12.89 -5.55 -11.69
C ALA A 6 -14.36 -5.54 -11.26
N LYS A 7 -15.31 -5.70 -12.20
CA LYS A 7 -16.75 -5.75 -11.89
C LYS A 7 -17.07 -6.92 -10.95
N GLU A 8 -16.51 -8.09 -11.22
CA GLU A 8 -16.69 -9.27 -10.36
C GLU A 8 -15.95 -9.14 -9.04
N LEU A 9 -14.72 -8.62 -9.03
CA LEU A 9 -13.96 -8.44 -7.78
C LEU A 9 -14.70 -7.52 -6.79
N LYS A 10 -15.38 -6.48 -7.27
CA LYS A 10 -16.19 -5.57 -6.44
C LYS A 10 -17.42 -6.24 -5.81
N THR A 11 -17.91 -7.36 -6.35
CA THR A 11 -19.00 -8.10 -5.69
C THR A 11 -18.49 -8.97 -4.55
N LYS A 12 -17.18 -9.26 -4.52
CA LYS A 12 -16.55 -10.15 -3.53
C LYS A 12 -15.84 -9.40 -2.41
N PHE A 13 -15.31 -8.21 -2.68
CA PHE A 13 -14.50 -7.43 -1.73
C PHE A 13 -15.04 -6.02 -1.50
N SER A 14 -14.87 -5.55 -0.26
CA SER A 14 -14.96 -4.16 0.15
C SER A 14 -13.55 -3.62 0.36
N VAL A 15 -13.35 -2.34 0.04
CA VAL A 15 -12.05 -1.67 0.18
C VAL A 15 -12.21 -0.43 1.03
N TYR A 16 -11.29 -0.27 1.97
CA TYR A 16 -11.23 0.88 2.85
C TYR A 16 -9.83 1.46 2.87
N GLY A 17 -9.68 2.70 3.27
CA GLY A 17 -8.37 3.33 3.34
C GLY A 17 -8.38 4.53 4.26
N HIS A 18 -7.20 4.84 4.79
CA HIS A 18 -6.97 6.09 5.51
C HIS A 18 -6.28 7.08 4.57
N PHE A 19 -6.94 8.21 4.36
CA PHE A 19 -6.43 9.32 3.54
C PHE A 19 -6.26 10.55 4.42
N TYR A 20 -5.18 11.27 4.18
CA TYR A 20 -4.88 12.48 4.90
C TYR A 20 -4.08 13.43 4.04
N ASP A 21 -4.07 14.70 4.42
CA ASP A 21 -3.19 15.69 3.83
C ASP A 21 -2.06 15.99 4.83
N LEU A 22 -0.81 15.97 4.37
CA LEU A 22 0.35 16.25 5.19
C LEU A 22 0.86 17.66 4.88
N LYS A 23 0.89 18.51 5.90
CA LYS A 23 1.49 19.84 5.79
C LYS A 23 2.98 19.75 6.12
N ILE A 24 3.83 20.06 5.12
CA ILE A 24 5.28 20.20 5.29
C ILE A 24 5.63 21.64 4.95
N LYS A 25 6.02 22.43 5.96
CA LYS A 25 6.23 23.88 5.83
C LYS A 25 4.99 24.58 5.23
N ASN A 26 5.16 25.20 4.06
CA ASN A 26 4.13 25.95 3.34
C ASN A 26 3.38 25.11 2.29
N GLU A 27 3.63 23.81 2.21
CA GLU A 27 3.09 22.93 1.17
C GLU A 27 2.26 21.80 1.77
N THR A 28 1.27 21.34 1.01
CA THR A 28 0.36 20.27 1.42
C THR A 28 0.45 19.12 0.44
N PHE A 29 0.68 17.92 0.97
CA PHE A 29 0.84 16.69 0.21
C PHE A 29 -0.30 15.73 0.47
N LYS A 30 -0.89 15.18 -0.59
CA LYS A 30 -1.98 14.21 -0.47
C LYS A 30 -1.40 12.84 -0.15
N CYS A 31 -1.90 12.21 0.90
CA CYS A 31 -1.36 10.97 1.42
C CYS A 31 -2.41 9.86 1.59
N ARG A 32 -1.93 8.62 1.62
CA ARG A 32 -2.66 7.41 2.01
C ARG A 32 -1.74 6.50 2.83
N SER A 33 -1.98 6.39 4.12
CA SER A 33 -1.12 5.58 5.00
C SER A 33 -1.41 4.08 4.90
N VAL A 34 -2.67 3.70 4.74
CA VAL A 34 -3.09 2.30 4.71
C VAL A 34 -4.32 2.12 3.83
N LEU A 35 -4.44 0.93 3.23
CA LEU A 35 -5.62 0.45 2.54
C LEU A 35 -5.91 -0.98 3.02
N GLU A 36 -7.18 -1.27 3.25
CA GLU A 36 -7.67 -2.57 3.72
C GLU A 36 -8.56 -3.17 2.62
N ILE A 37 -8.28 -4.40 2.20
CA ILE A 37 -9.13 -5.17 1.29
C ILE A 37 -9.74 -6.31 2.08
N VAL A 38 -11.07 -6.30 2.20
CA VAL A 38 -11.81 -7.24 3.06
C VAL A 38 -12.84 -7.98 2.24
N SER A 39 -12.92 -9.30 2.40
CA SER A 39 -13.98 -10.12 1.83
C SER A 39 -15.32 -9.69 2.39
N LYS A 40 -16.33 -9.53 1.52
CA LYS A 40 -17.69 -9.20 1.95
C LYS A 40 -18.33 -10.28 2.82
N SER A 41 -17.77 -11.49 2.84
CA SER A 41 -18.19 -12.56 3.75
C SER A 41 -17.84 -12.30 5.23
N VAL A 42 -16.99 -11.32 5.54
CA VAL A 42 -16.58 -11.00 6.92
C VAL A 42 -17.60 -10.10 7.63
N GLY A 43 -18.54 -9.48 6.90
CA GLY A 43 -19.55 -8.58 7.46
C GLY A 43 -18.96 -7.24 7.90
N ASP A 44 -18.27 -7.22 9.05
CA ASP A 44 -17.65 -6.04 9.66
C ASP A 44 -16.11 -6.12 9.63
N ILE A 45 -15.47 -5.05 9.15
CA ILE A 45 -14.00 -4.93 9.15
C ILE A 45 -13.43 -4.96 10.57
N ALA A 46 -14.13 -4.41 11.57
CA ALA A 46 -13.64 -4.41 12.95
C ALA A 46 -13.53 -5.84 13.54
N SER A 47 -14.28 -6.78 12.96
CA SER A 47 -14.24 -8.20 13.31
C SER A 47 -13.14 -8.98 12.57
N SER A 48 -12.32 -8.30 11.76
CA SER A 48 -11.32 -8.89 10.88
C SER A 48 -9.92 -8.40 11.21
N LYS A 49 -8.93 -9.27 11.01
CA LYS A 49 -7.49 -8.89 11.03
C LYS A 49 -6.83 -9.33 9.72
N PRO A 50 -5.86 -8.55 9.21
CA PRO A 50 -5.21 -8.88 7.95
C PRO A 50 -4.38 -10.15 8.10
N CYS A 51 -4.60 -11.15 7.26
CA CYS A 51 -3.73 -12.33 7.23
C CYS A 51 -2.41 -12.06 6.51
N THR A 52 -2.40 -11.06 5.62
CA THR A 52 -1.26 -10.70 4.77
C THR A 52 -1.10 -9.18 4.71
N LEU A 53 0.14 -8.73 4.76
CA LEU A 53 0.55 -7.35 4.51
C LEU A 53 1.20 -7.26 3.13
N VAL A 54 0.74 -6.34 2.28
CA VAL A 54 1.35 -6.08 0.97
C VAL A 54 1.96 -4.68 0.99
N VAL A 55 3.24 -4.57 0.64
CA VAL A 55 4.00 -3.31 0.65
C VAL A 55 4.28 -2.86 -0.78
N MET A 56 3.85 -1.64 -1.09
CA MET A 56 3.89 -1.05 -2.44
C MET A 56 4.64 0.30 -2.47
N MET A 57 4.93 0.81 -3.66
CA MET A 57 5.59 2.11 -3.87
C MET A 57 4.67 3.34 -3.71
N ASN A 58 3.35 3.16 -3.87
CA ASN A 58 2.31 4.20 -3.96
C ASN A 58 2.30 5.18 -5.14
N PRO A 59 2.20 4.71 -6.40
CA PRO A 59 1.38 5.38 -7.37
C PRO A 59 0.01 4.72 -7.38
N GLY A 60 -0.73 4.91 -6.30
CA GLY A 60 -2.12 4.49 -6.21
C GLY A 60 -3.06 5.58 -6.71
N SER A 61 -4.00 5.22 -7.59
CA SER A 61 -5.13 6.09 -7.96
C SER A 61 -6.37 5.82 -7.11
N SER A 62 -6.24 4.94 -6.10
CA SER A 62 -7.28 4.71 -5.10
C SER A 62 -7.68 6.01 -4.43
N LYS A 63 -8.98 6.22 -4.26
CA LYS A 63 -9.54 7.44 -3.67
C LYS A 63 -10.74 7.09 -2.80
N PRO A 64 -11.11 7.96 -1.83
CA PRO A 64 -12.37 7.84 -1.11
C PRO A 64 -13.54 7.58 -2.07
N LEU A 65 -14.48 6.75 -1.64
CA LEU A 65 -15.67 6.42 -2.42
C LEU A 65 -16.63 7.62 -2.46
N SER A 66 -16.81 8.28 -1.31
CA SER A 66 -17.57 9.53 -1.23
C SER A 66 -16.79 10.65 -1.91
N ALA A 67 -17.46 11.38 -2.81
CA ALA A 67 -16.89 12.55 -3.47
C ALA A 67 -16.73 13.74 -2.52
N ASP A 68 -17.55 13.79 -1.46
CA ASP A 68 -17.57 14.87 -0.47
C ASP A 68 -16.58 14.65 0.68
N TYR A 69 -15.88 13.52 0.68
CA TYR A 69 -14.87 13.25 1.70
C TYR A 69 -13.67 14.17 1.52
N VAL A 70 -13.41 14.99 2.55
CA VAL A 70 -12.25 15.86 2.64
C VAL A 70 -11.26 15.26 3.64
N PRO A 71 -10.06 14.83 3.22
CA PRO A 71 -9.04 14.34 4.13
C PRO A 71 -8.65 15.40 5.17
N LYS A 72 -8.49 14.98 6.43
CA LYS A 72 -7.95 15.86 7.47
C LYS A 72 -6.49 16.22 7.17
N THR A 73 -6.12 17.47 7.44
CA THR A 73 -4.73 17.93 7.34
C THR A 73 -4.00 17.73 8.67
N TYR A 74 -2.82 17.14 8.62
CA TYR A 74 -1.96 16.94 9.79
C TYR A 74 -0.59 17.60 9.59
N SER A 75 0.02 18.03 10.70
CA SER A 75 1.45 18.34 10.77
C SER A 75 2.30 17.08 10.87
N ILE A 76 3.61 17.23 10.74
CA ILE A 76 4.57 16.13 10.96
C ILE A 76 4.43 15.57 12.38
N ASP A 77 4.44 16.43 13.40
CA ASP A 77 4.35 15.98 14.80
C ASP A 77 3.07 15.19 15.09
N GLN A 78 1.96 15.58 14.45
CA GLN A 78 0.69 14.87 14.59
C GLN A 78 0.75 13.45 14.01
N ILE A 79 1.35 13.26 12.83
CA ILE A 79 1.46 11.92 12.22
C ILE A 79 2.53 11.04 12.88
N MET A 80 3.47 11.63 13.62
CA MET A 80 4.47 10.90 14.40
C MET A 80 3.99 10.56 15.81
N SER A 81 2.85 11.12 16.24
CA SER A 81 2.27 10.80 17.55
C SER A 81 1.75 9.37 17.60
N ASN A 82 1.97 8.68 18.72
CA ASN A 82 1.33 7.40 19.01
C ASN A 82 -0.20 7.51 19.14
N SER A 83 -0.72 8.72 19.33
CA SER A 83 -2.16 9.02 19.37
C SER A 83 -2.74 9.38 18.00
N TRP A 84 -2.02 9.17 16.91
CA TRP A 84 -2.52 9.49 15.57
C TRP A 84 -3.66 8.54 15.17
N GLU A 85 -4.89 9.03 15.31
CA GLU A 85 -6.09 8.30 14.93
C GLU A 85 -6.27 8.28 13.40
N LYS A 86 -6.51 7.08 12.87
CA LYS A 86 -6.68 6.86 11.43
C LYS A 86 -8.14 6.58 11.11
N GLU A 87 -8.78 7.55 10.47
CA GLU A 87 -10.14 7.38 9.97
C GLU A 87 -10.15 6.47 8.74
N ILE A 88 -10.73 5.29 8.86
CA ILE A 88 -10.85 4.34 7.75
C ILE A 88 -12.15 4.59 7.01
N VAL A 89 -12.06 4.94 5.71
CA VAL A 89 -13.23 5.23 4.87
C VAL A 89 -13.34 4.31 3.67
N SER A 90 -14.56 4.07 3.21
CA SER A 90 -14.81 3.31 1.98
C SER A 90 -14.05 3.92 0.81
N THR A 91 -13.44 3.05 0.00
CA THR A 91 -12.44 3.44 -0.99
C THR A 91 -12.74 2.82 -2.33
N ARG A 92 -12.59 3.60 -3.40
CA ARG A 92 -12.54 3.08 -4.77
C ARG A 92 -11.15 2.48 -5.03
N PRO A 93 -11.04 1.17 -5.31
CA PRO A 93 -9.76 0.54 -5.62
C PRO A 93 -9.27 0.88 -7.03
N ASP A 94 -7.95 0.71 -7.22
CA ASP A 94 -7.29 0.82 -8.51
C ASP A 94 -6.80 -0.55 -9.05
N ASN A 95 -6.05 -0.50 -10.15
CA ASN A 95 -5.60 -1.68 -10.88
C ASN A 95 -4.66 -2.60 -10.09
N ALA A 96 -3.85 -2.08 -9.17
CA ALA A 96 -3.03 -2.93 -8.33
C ALA A 96 -3.87 -3.62 -7.25
N GLN A 97 -4.91 -2.94 -6.78
CA GLN A 97 -5.75 -3.43 -5.71
C GLN A 97 -6.65 -4.53 -6.23
N TYR A 98 -7.15 -4.41 -7.48
CA TYR A 98 -7.78 -5.54 -8.18
C TYR A 98 -6.84 -6.72 -8.38
N GLN A 99 -5.54 -6.49 -8.57
CA GLN A 99 -4.61 -7.60 -8.68
C GLN A 99 -4.44 -8.32 -7.35
N ILE A 100 -4.31 -7.58 -6.24
CA ILE A 100 -4.25 -8.18 -4.90
C ILE A 100 -5.53 -8.96 -4.60
N MET A 101 -6.72 -8.46 -4.99
CA MET A 101 -7.97 -9.21 -4.86
C MET A 101 -7.95 -10.55 -5.62
N ARG A 102 -7.30 -10.63 -6.80
CA ARG A 102 -7.15 -11.92 -7.50
C ARG A 102 -6.27 -12.88 -6.72
N LEU A 103 -5.18 -12.38 -6.14
CA LEU A 103 -4.30 -13.19 -5.29
C LEU A 103 -5.02 -13.67 -4.03
N MET A 104 -5.85 -12.80 -3.44
CA MET A 104 -6.71 -13.16 -2.31
C MET A 104 -7.65 -14.31 -2.65
N LEU A 105 -8.26 -14.32 -3.85
CA LEU A 105 -9.13 -15.42 -4.28
C LEU A 105 -8.38 -16.75 -4.43
N LEU A 106 -7.14 -16.73 -4.92
CA LEU A 106 -6.32 -17.94 -5.04
C LEU A 106 -5.92 -18.55 -3.70
N ASN A 107 -5.84 -17.73 -2.65
CA ASN A 107 -5.37 -18.13 -1.32
C ASN A 107 -6.49 -18.11 -0.27
N GLU A 108 -7.75 -17.93 -0.70
CA GLU A 108 -8.93 -17.81 0.17
C GLU A 108 -8.79 -16.77 1.29
N TRP A 109 -8.02 -15.72 1.04
CA TRP A 109 -7.75 -14.68 2.03
C TRP A 109 -8.96 -13.77 2.23
N LYS A 110 -9.33 -13.62 3.50
CA LYS A 110 -10.47 -12.78 3.90
C LYS A 110 -10.11 -11.32 4.11
N HIS A 111 -8.86 -11.02 4.44
CA HIS A 111 -8.43 -9.65 4.73
C HIS A 111 -6.95 -9.46 4.43
N VAL A 112 -6.64 -8.52 3.55
CA VAL A 112 -5.29 -8.09 3.24
C VAL A 112 -5.13 -6.60 3.53
N ARG A 113 -4.06 -6.26 4.21
CA ARG A 113 -3.63 -4.87 4.38
C ARG A 113 -2.64 -4.50 3.29
N VAL A 114 -2.76 -3.29 2.76
CA VAL A 114 -1.82 -2.70 1.81
C VAL A 114 -1.25 -1.42 2.41
N ILE A 115 0.07 -1.38 2.53
CA ILE A 115 0.83 -0.21 2.97
C ILE A 115 1.79 0.22 1.86
N ASN A 116 2.40 1.38 2.04
CA ASN A 116 3.32 1.92 1.08
C ASN A 116 4.67 2.26 1.71
N LEU A 117 5.73 2.25 0.90
CA LEU A 117 7.01 2.83 1.29
C LEU A 117 6.90 4.34 1.54
N SER A 118 6.01 5.01 0.80
CA SER A 118 5.68 6.42 0.96
C SER A 118 4.17 6.62 0.94
N ASP A 119 3.66 7.40 1.88
CA ASP A 119 2.23 7.71 1.93
C ASP A 119 1.80 8.66 0.81
N LEU A 120 2.72 9.40 0.17
CA LEU A 120 2.40 10.29 -0.94
C LEU A 120 1.60 9.56 -2.02
N ARG A 121 0.46 10.12 -2.41
CA ARG A 121 -0.51 9.45 -3.27
C ARG A 121 -0.59 10.13 -4.63
N ASN A 122 0.07 9.55 -5.63
CA ASN A 122 -0.03 10.02 -7.01
C ASN A 122 0.06 8.88 -8.03
N GLY A 123 -1.05 8.58 -8.71
CA GLY A 123 -1.15 7.47 -9.66
C GLY A 123 -0.21 7.52 -10.87
N ASN A 124 0.53 8.62 -11.07
CA ASN A 124 1.56 8.73 -12.10
C ASN A 124 2.96 8.70 -11.45
N SER A 125 3.78 7.71 -11.80
CA SER A 125 5.11 7.50 -11.20
C SER A 125 6.09 8.66 -11.44
N GLY A 126 5.98 9.36 -12.58
CA GLY A 126 6.77 10.56 -12.87
C GLY A 126 6.40 11.71 -11.94
N LYS A 127 5.10 12.04 -11.84
CA LYS A 127 4.60 13.07 -10.92
C LYS A 127 4.85 12.72 -9.46
N PHE A 128 4.67 11.46 -9.07
CA PHE A 128 5.07 10.95 -7.77
C PHE A 128 6.54 11.24 -7.47
N SER A 129 7.43 10.98 -8.43
CA SER A 129 8.87 11.22 -8.24
C SER A 129 9.16 12.70 -8.01
N THR A 130 8.51 13.59 -8.75
CA THR A 130 8.59 15.05 -8.53
C THR A 130 8.07 15.46 -7.16
N GLU A 131 6.89 14.98 -6.75
CA GLU A 131 6.31 15.28 -5.44
C GLU A 131 7.16 14.76 -4.29
N PHE A 132 7.72 13.55 -4.43
CA PHE A 132 8.64 12.95 -3.46
C PHE A 132 9.89 13.81 -3.28
N GLN A 133 10.52 14.25 -4.38
CA GLN A 133 11.69 15.13 -4.30
C GLN A 133 11.32 16.49 -3.68
N LYS A 134 10.17 17.06 -4.04
CA LYS A 134 9.67 18.31 -3.43
C LYS A 134 9.50 18.17 -1.92
N ALA A 135 8.82 17.10 -1.46
CA ALA A 135 8.65 16.82 -0.04
C ALA A 135 10.01 16.66 0.66
N LYS A 136 10.94 15.91 0.06
CA LYS A 136 12.29 15.70 0.58
C LYS A 136 13.11 17.00 0.67
N THR A 137 12.97 17.92 -0.28
CA THR A 137 13.63 19.23 -0.23
C THR A 137 13.07 20.10 0.90
N LEU A 138 11.77 20.01 1.17
CA LEU A 138 11.15 20.74 2.27
C LEU A 138 11.50 20.12 3.62
N ASP A 139 11.55 18.80 3.70
CA ASP A 139 11.95 18.04 4.90
C ASP A 139 12.69 16.75 4.49
N ASN A 140 13.99 16.72 4.79
CA ASN A 140 14.88 15.64 4.36
C ASN A 140 14.64 14.31 5.10
N SER A 141 13.88 14.33 6.20
CA SER A 141 13.57 13.13 6.98
C SER A 141 12.60 12.21 6.25
N ASN A 142 11.82 12.74 5.30
CA ASN A 142 10.71 12.06 4.60
C ASN A 142 9.65 11.55 5.59
N PRO A 143 8.93 12.46 6.28
CA PRO A 143 7.98 12.11 7.33
C PRO A 143 6.80 11.25 6.84
N HIS A 144 6.48 11.33 5.55
CA HIS A 144 5.47 10.49 4.89
C HIS A 144 5.94 9.05 4.63
N SER A 145 7.23 8.73 4.82
CA SER A 145 7.77 7.38 4.61
C SER A 145 7.45 6.49 5.80
N LEU A 146 6.92 5.30 5.57
CA LEU A 146 6.65 4.34 6.66
C LEU A 146 7.95 3.79 7.28
N THR A 147 9.08 3.91 6.57
CA THR A 147 10.40 3.55 7.11
C THR A 147 11.04 4.67 7.94
N HIS A 148 10.32 5.78 8.17
CA HIS A 148 10.79 6.84 9.06
C HIS A 148 11.01 6.28 10.48
N LYS A 149 12.07 6.74 11.16
CA LYS A 149 12.45 6.23 12.48
C LYS A 149 11.32 6.31 13.51
N ASP A 150 10.55 7.39 13.47
CA ASP A 150 9.47 7.65 14.42
C ASP A 150 8.17 6.90 14.06
N ARG A 151 8.09 6.32 12.86
CA ARG A 151 6.99 5.44 12.42
C ARG A 151 7.32 3.95 12.58
N ARG A 152 8.43 3.62 13.25
CA ARG A 152 8.88 2.23 13.41
C ARG A 152 7.89 1.38 14.20
N CYS A 153 7.21 1.94 15.21
CA CYS A 153 6.19 1.21 15.96
C CYS A 153 4.99 0.86 15.07
N GLU A 154 4.54 1.80 14.24
CA GLU A 154 3.48 1.58 13.25
C GLU A 154 3.86 0.47 12.24
N LEU A 155 5.06 0.52 11.67
CA LEU A 155 5.54 -0.51 10.75
C LEU A 155 5.59 -1.89 11.42
N LYS A 156 6.17 -1.97 12.62
CA LYS A 156 6.24 -3.23 13.40
C LYS A 156 4.86 -3.78 13.70
N GLN A 157 3.92 -2.93 14.09
CA GLN A 157 2.55 -3.33 14.37
C GLN A 157 1.92 -3.96 13.12
N TYR A 158 2.00 -3.28 11.96
CA TYR A 158 1.47 -3.80 10.71
C TYR A 158 2.08 -5.15 10.31
N CYS A 159 3.39 -5.32 10.47
CA CYS A 159 4.04 -6.60 10.24
C CYS A 159 3.58 -7.68 11.24
N SER A 160 3.46 -7.35 12.53
CA SER A 160 3.06 -8.32 13.57
C SER A 160 1.62 -8.80 13.47
N GLU A 161 0.73 -7.99 12.90
CA GLU A 161 -0.67 -8.34 12.71
C GLU A 161 -0.89 -9.28 11.51
N SER A 162 0.12 -9.45 10.65
CA SER A 162 0.02 -10.25 9.42
C SER A 162 0.94 -11.47 9.48
N LYS A 163 0.48 -12.59 8.93
CA LYS A 163 1.29 -13.83 8.87
C LYS A 163 2.39 -13.75 7.81
N THR A 164 2.08 -13.09 6.70
CA THR A 164 2.98 -12.97 5.55
C THR A 164 3.13 -11.51 5.15
N VAL A 165 4.37 -11.09 4.87
CA VAL A 165 4.67 -9.77 4.31
C VAL A 165 5.11 -9.95 2.86
N ILE A 166 4.34 -9.39 1.94
CA ILE A 166 4.63 -9.38 0.50
C ILE A 166 5.18 -8.02 0.11
N VAL A 167 6.31 -8.00 -0.61
CA VAL A 167 6.90 -6.79 -1.17
C VAL A 167 6.72 -6.76 -2.68
N ALA A 168 6.12 -5.68 -3.19
CA ALA A 168 5.70 -5.57 -4.60
C ALA A 168 5.76 -4.12 -5.10
N TRP A 169 6.82 -3.40 -4.75
CA TRP A 169 6.95 -1.95 -4.96
C TRP A 169 7.64 -1.54 -6.27
N GLY A 170 7.87 -2.42 -7.24
CA GLY A 170 8.51 -2.08 -8.52
C GLY A 170 9.92 -1.48 -8.36
N SER A 171 10.29 -0.57 -9.29
CA SER A 171 11.66 -0.07 -9.45
C SER A 171 11.77 1.47 -9.47
N THR A 172 10.87 2.17 -8.76
CA THR A 172 10.91 3.64 -8.70
C THR A 172 12.13 4.12 -7.92
N ALA A 173 13.10 4.69 -8.63
CA ALA A 173 14.42 5.03 -8.11
C ALA A 173 14.41 5.96 -6.88
N VAL A 174 13.48 6.91 -6.80
CA VAL A 174 13.41 7.84 -5.65
C VAL A 174 13.12 7.14 -4.32
N LEU A 175 12.56 5.92 -4.36
CA LEU A 175 12.25 5.09 -3.19
C LEU A 175 13.37 4.11 -2.82
N ARG A 176 14.54 4.15 -3.47
CA ARG A 176 15.59 3.13 -3.30
C ARG A 176 16.04 3.00 -1.85
N GLU A 177 16.24 4.11 -1.17
CA GLU A 177 16.67 4.10 0.22
C GLU A 177 15.55 3.65 1.18
N SER A 178 14.29 4.01 0.90
CA SER A 178 13.13 3.48 1.63
C SER A 178 13.02 1.96 1.46
N ALA A 179 13.18 1.43 0.24
CA ALA A 179 13.13 0.00 -0.03
C ALA A 179 14.26 -0.77 0.68
N LYS A 180 15.51 -0.28 0.59
CA LYS A 180 16.65 -0.87 1.33
C LYS A 180 16.42 -0.85 2.84
N THR A 181 15.91 0.27 3.35
CA THR A 181 15.64 0.43 4.78
C THR A 181 14.54 -0.53 5.23
N PHE A 182 13.48 -0.69 4.44
CA PHE A 182 12.41 -1.65 4.71
C PHE A 182 12.96 -3.07 4.82
N LEU A 183 13.73 -3.53 3.83
CA LEU A 183 14.30 -4.89 3.82
C LEU A 183 15.25 -5.16 4.99
N LYS A 184 15.95 -4.14 5.49
CA LYS A 184 16.78 -4.26 6.71
C LYS A 184 15.95 -4.37 7.99
N GLN A 185 14.78 -3.73 8.03
CA GLN A 185 13.92 -3.70 9.22
C GLN A 185 12.93 -4.86 9.28
N VAL A 186 12.54 -5.40 8.13
CA VAL A 186 11.51 -6.44 8.00
C VAL A 186 12.14 -7.65 7.29
N PRO A 187 12.62 -8.65 8.05
CA PRO A 187 13.14 -9.88 7.47
C PRO A 187 12.02 -10.77 6.91
N ASN A 188 12.38 -11.83 6.17
CA ASN A 188 11.47 -12.88 5.71
C ASN A 188 10.30 -12.40 4.85
N VAL A 189 10.54 -11.36 4.03
CA VAL A 189 9.55 -10.91 3.05
C VAL A 189 9.43 -11.91 1.91
N LYS A 190 8.22 -12.05 1.36
CA LYS A 190 7.93 -12.76 0.12
C LYS A 190 7.78 -11.75 -1.02
N GLY A 191 8.14 -12.13 -2.23
CA GLY A 191 7.98 -11.26 -3.39
C GLY A 191 8.70 -11.82 -4.61
N LEU A 192 8.41 -11.26 -5.77
CA LEU A 192 9.10 -11.65 -7.01
C LEU A 192 10.29 -10.71 -7.25
N PRO A 193 11.54 -11.15 -6.97
CA PRO A 193 12.70 -10.27 -6.99
C PRO A 193 13.04 -9.78 -8.40
N LEU A 194 13.63 -8.59 -8.46
CA LEU A 194 14.37 -8.05 -9.58
C LEU A 194 15.82 -7.78 -9.09
N GLU A 195 16.51 -6.79 -9.66
CA GLU A 195 17.75 -6.28 -9.07
C GLU A 195 17.46 -5.64 -7.71
N SER A 196 18.19 -6.04 -6.66
CA SER A 196 18.01 -5.48 -5.32
C SER A 196 18.10 -3.94 -5.32
N PRO A 197 17.16 -3.22 -4.66
CA PRO A 197 16.15 -3.69 -3.71
C PRO A 197 14.75 -3.89 -4.35
N TRP A 198 14.65 -4.15 -5.64
CA TRP A 198 13.41 -4.08 -6.40
C TRP A 198 12.66 -5.41 -6.46
N PHE A 199 11.34 -5.31 -6.53
CA PHE A 199 10.42 -6.44 -6.66
C PHE A 199 9.37 -6.12 -7.73
N ARG A 200 8.90 -7.11 -8.48
CA ARG A 200 7.93 -6.90 -9.56
C ARG A 200 6.64 -6.27 -9.01
N TYR A 201 6.21 -5.17 -9.64
CA TYR A 201 4.94 -4.51 -9.34
C TYR A 201 3.76 -5.38 -9.82
N PRO A 202 2.65 -5.49 -9.06
CA PRO A 202 1.59 -6.46 -9.36
C PRO A 202 0.72 -6.11 -10.57
N SER A 203 0.66 -4.84 -10.97
CA SER A 203 -0.23 -4.41 -12.04
C SER A 203 0.52 -3.80 -13.23
N PRO A 204 1.31 -4.60 -13.97
CA PRO A 204 1.84 -4.17 -15.26
C PRO A 204 0.69 -3.86 -16.24
N TYR A 205 0.95 -3.08 -17.29
CA TYR A 205 -0.12 -2.68 -18.23
C TYR A 205 -0.73 -3.87 -18.97
N ASN A 206 0.10 -4.83 -19.39
CA ASN A 206 -0.33 -5.97 -20.19
C ASN A 206 -1.06 -7.03 -19.34
N LYS A 207 -2.20 -7.53 -19.84
CA LYS A 207 -3.02 -8.56 -19.17
C LYS A 207 -2.26 -9.86 -18.92
N GLN A 208 -1.47 -10.33 -19.88
CA GLN A 208 -0.69 -11.56 -19.74
C GLN A 208 0.38 -11.41 -18.65
N GLN A 209 1.03 -10.25 -18.57
CA GLN A 209 2.00 -9.96 -17.50
C GLN A 209 1.33 -9.92 -16.11
N LYS A 210 0.06 -9.50 -16.02
CA LYS A 210 -0.71 -9.60 -14.76
C LYS A 210 -0.97 -11.06 -14.39
N LEU A 211 -1.34 -11.90 -15.35
CA LEU A 211 -1.57 -13.33 -15.09
C LEU A 211 -0.26 -14.01 -14.67
N ASP A 212 0.82 -13.75 -15.38
CA ASP A 212 2.16 -14.26 -15.04
C ASP A 212 2.61 -13.82 -13.64
N TRP A 213 2.43 -12.55 -13.28
CA TRP A 213 2.73 -12.08 -11.92
C TRP A 213 1.88 -12.81 -10.87
N LEU A 214 0.59 -13.03 -11.16
CA LEU A 214 -0.33 -13.69 -10.24
C LEU A 214 0.07 -15.15 -9.99
N GLU A 215 0.37 -15.89 -11.06
CA GLU A 215 0.78 -17.29 -11.00
C GLU A 215 2.13 -17.43 -10.30
N SER A 216 3.11 -16.59 -10.66
CA SER A 216 4.44 -16.58 -10.05
C SER A 216 4.36 -16.25 -8.55
N MET A 217 3.61 -15.20 -8.17
CA MET A 217 3.48 -14.81 -6.77
C MET A 217 2.75 -15.87 -5.96
N ASN A 218 1.73 -16.52 -6.54
CA ASN A 218 1.05 -17.62 -5.87
C ASN A 218 1.97 -18.82 -5.63
N ALA A 219 2.83 -19.15 -6.60
CA ALA A 219 3.84 -20.19 -6.41
C ALA A 219 4.82 -19.83 -5.27
N GLU A 220 5.36 -18.61 -5.26
CA GLU A 220 6.28 -18.11 -4.23
C GLU A 220 5.71 -18.16 -2.80
N LEU A 221 4.39 -18.02 -2.66
CA LEU A 221 3.69 -18.10 -1.37
C LEU A 221 3.50 -19.52 -0.85
N ASN A 222 3.54 -20.51 -1.74
CA ASN A 222 3.35 -21.93 -1.42
C ASN A 222 4.68 -22.69 -1.29
N THR A 223 5.81 -21.99 -1.34
CA THR A 223 7.17 -22.49 -1.08
C THR A 223 7.57 -22.22 0.37
#